data_AF-A0A914GW48-F1
#
_entry.id   AF-A0A914GW48-F1
#
_cell.length_a   1.000
_cell.length_b   1.000
_cell.length_c   1.000
_cell.angle_alpha   90.00
_cell.angle_beta   90.00
_cell.angle_gamma   90.00
#
_symmetry.space_group_name_H-M   'P 1'
#
loop_
_entity.id
_entity.type
_entity.pdbx_description
1 polymer ?
#
loop_
_entity_poly.entity_id
_entity_poly.type
_entity_poly.pdbx_seq_one_letter_code
_entity_poly.pdbx_strand_id
1 'polypeptide(L)'
;MRLDFLERALSRCFSAHIRIVTLRPAPFLLLPLISSALLSIGLLRLLDALVKDELELYTSTDARARGELRELATLFHINDTDLFYASRRYDLRRMGYIIVTGVDGEILNSTTLKVAHHRSRRAC
;
A
#
# COMPACT_ATOMS: atom_id res chain seq x y z
N MET A 1 3.99 48.34 22.74
CA MET A 1 3.02 48.24 23.85
C MET A 1 2.21 46.95 23.85
N ARG A 2 1.46 46.56 22.79
CA ARG A 2 0.71 45.28 22.80
C ARG A 2 1.58 44.01 22.69
N LEU A 3 2.70 44.08 21.98
CA LEU A 3 3.63 42.95 21.82
C LEU A 3 4.38 42.65 23.13
N ASP A 4 4.67 43.67 23.94
CA ASP A 4 5.40 43.52 25.20
C ASP A 4 4.62 42.69 26.24
N PHE A 5 3.28 42.78 26.22
CA PHE A 5 2.42 41.94 27.05
C PHE A 5 2.37 40.49 26.56
N LEU A 6 2.32 40.29 25.24
CA LEU A 6 2.32 38.96 24.63
C LEU A 6 3.65 38.25 24.89
N GLU A 7 4.77 38.96 24.77
CA GLU A 7 6.10 38.46 25.06
C GLU A 7 6.24 38.03 26.52
N ARG A 8 5.76 38.86 27.46
CA ARG A 8 5.73 38.50 28.89
C ARG A 8 4.82 37.32 29.20
N ALA A 9 3.74 37.14 28.45
CA ALA A 9 2.84 35.99 28.62
C ALA A 9 3.50 34.70 28.09
N LEU A 10 4.06 34.73 26.88
CA LEU A 10 4.79 33.62 26.29
C LEU A 10 6.00 33.21 27.13
N SER A 11 6.81 34.17 27.57
CA SER A 11 7.97 33.92 28.43
C SER A 11 7.57 33.18 29.72
N ARG A 12 6.47 33.58 30.37
CA ARG A 12 5.92 32.88 31.54
C ARG A 12 5.44 31.47 31.21
N CYS A 13 4.73 31.28 30.09
CA CYS A 13 4.28 29.97 29.64
C CYS A 13 5.45 29.03 29.34
N PHE A 14 6.47 29.50 28.61
CA PHE A 14 7.67 28.70 28.31
C PHE A 14 8.45 28.35 29.57
N SER A 15 8.63 29.31 30.48
CA SER A 15 9.32 29.08 31.76
C SER A 15 8.58 28.02 32.60
N ALA A 16 7.25 28.11 32.69
CA ALA A 16 6.43 27.11 33.38
C ALA A 16 6.53 25.73 32.69
N HIS A 17 6.50 25.69 31.36
CA HIS A 17 6.62 24.46 30.59
C HIS A 17 7.99 23.78 30.78
N ILE A 18 9.08 24.52 30.66
CA ILE A 18 10.45 24.03 30.88
C ILE A 18 10.62 23.51 32.30
N ARG A 19 10.04 24.19 33.29
CA ARG A 19 10.04 23.72 34.69
C ARG A 19 9.31 22.38 34.85
N ILE A 20 8.20 22.17 34.15
CA ILE A 20 7.47 20.89 34.17
C ILE A 20 8.30 19.79 33.50
N VAL A 21 8.90 20.08 32.34
CA VAL A 21 9.75 19.14 31.58
C VAL A 21 10.96 18.69 32.40
N THR A 22 11.62 19.62 33.09
CA THR A 22 12.82 19.34 33.90
C THR A 22 12.50 18.56 35.17
N LEU A 23 11.34 18.78 35.81
CA LEU A 23 10.91 18.03 36.99
C LEU A 23 10.53 16.58 36.68
N ARG A 24 10.01 16.31 35.47
CA ARG A 24 9.60 14.97 35.04
C ARG A 24 9.98 14.74 33.56
N PRO A 25 11.23 14.34 33.28
CA PRO A 25 11.69 14.13 31.91
C PRO A 25 11.12 12.85 31.27
N ALA A 26 10.83 11.83 32.07
CA ALA A 26 10.35 10.53 31.60
C ALA A 26 9.13 10.57 30.66
N PRO A 27 8.00 11.25 30.98
CA PRO A 27 6.86 11.33 30.08
C PRO A 27 7.19 12.02 28.75
N PHE A 28 8.09 13.00 28.74
CA PHE A 28 8.51 13.70 27.52
C PHE A 28 9.37 12.86 26.59
N LEU A 29 10.02 11.81 27.12
CA LEU A 29 10.78 10.86 26.32
C LEU A 29 9.91 9.68 25.88
N LEU A 30 9.00 9.21 26.75
CA LEU A 30 8.12 8.08 26.47
C LEU A 30 6.99 8.43 25.50
N LEU A 31 6.37 9.62 25.62
CA LEU A 31 5.29 10.04 24.72
C LEU A 31 5.68 10.04 23.24
N PRO A 32 6.77 10.72 22.81
CA PRO A 32 7.14 10.71 21.39
C PRO A 32 7.56 9.32 20.92
N LEU A 33 8.18 8.51 21.80
CA LEU A 33 8.54 7.13 21.49
C LEU A 33 7.28 6.29 21.21
N ILE A 34 6.30 6.34 22.11
CA ILE A 34 5.05 5.60 21.97
C ILE A 34 4.27 6.10 20.75
N SER A 35 4.15 7.41 20.56
CA SER A 35 3.44 7.95 19.39
C SER A 35 4.10 7.57 18.08
N SER A 36 5.45 7.58 18.03
CA SER A 36 6.18 7.18 16.83
C SER A 36 6.00 5.69 16.52
N ALA A 37 6.04 4.82 17.54
CA ALA A 37 5.78 3.40 17.39
C ALA A 37 4.35 3.14 16.92
N LEU A 38 3.36 3.79 17.54
CA LEU A 38 1.95 3.64 17.17
C LEU A 38 1.71 4.07 15.72
N LEU A 39 2.27 5.23 15.33
CA LEU A 39 2.15 5.77 13.99
C LEU A 39 2.88 4.89 12.97
N SER A 40 4.06 4.36 13.31
CA SER A 40 4.80 3.44 12.45
C SER A 40 4.00 2.16 12.19
N ILE A 41 3.37 1.57 13.21
CA ILE A 41 2.51 0.39 13.04
C ILE A 41 1.31 0.72 12.14
N GLY A 42 0.68 1.87 12.36
CA GLY A 42 -0.43 2.34 11.53
C GLY A 42 -0.01 2.53 10.06
N LEU A 43 1.16 3.12 9.84
CA LEU A 43 1.69 3.38 8.50
C LEU A 43 2.03 2.10 7.76
N LEU A 44 2.63 1.11 8.43
CA LEU A 44 2.92 -0.20 7.82
C LEU A 44 1.65 -0.90 7.35
N ARG A 45 0.59 -0.88 8.17
CA ARG A 45 -0.71 -1.45 7.80
C ARG A 45 -1.38 -0.69 6.64
N LEU A 46 -1.23 0.63 6.61
CA LEU A 46 -1.75 1.45 5.51
C LEU A 46 -1.00 1.18 4.20
N LEU A 47 0.33 1.00 4.26
CA LEU A 47 1.15 0.71 3.09
C LEU A 47 0.72 -0.60 2.42
N ASP A 48 0.49 -1.65 3.22
CA ASP A 48 -0.01 -2.95 2.73
C ASP A 48 -1.40 -2.85 2.09
N ALA A 49 -2.23 -1.91 2.54
CA ALA A 49 -3.53 -1.62 1.92
C ALA A 49 -3.36 -0.83 0.63
N LEU A 50 -2.48 0.18 0.61
CA LEU A 50 -2.25 1.06 -0.54
C LEU A 50 -1.70 0.30 -1.76
N VAL A 51 -0.81 -0.67 -1.56
CA VAL A 51 -0.23 -1.49 -2.64
C VAL A 51 -1.27 -2.36 -3.33
N LYS A 52 -2.37 -2.72 -2.65
CA LYS A 52 -3.44 -3.53 -3.26
C LYS A 52 -4.35 -2.71 -4.19
N ASP A 53 -4.35 -1.39 -4.08
CA ASP A 53 -5.29 -0.48 -4.73
C ASP A 53 -4.66 0.34 -5.88
N GLU A 54 -3.75 -0.27 -6.64
CA GLU A 54 -3.16 0.40 -7.81
C GLU A 54 -4.20 0.88 -8.84
N LEU A 55 -5.36 0.21 -8.95
CA LEU A 55 -6.43 0.63 -9.85
C LEU A 55 -7.17 1.87 -9.34
N GLU A 56 -7.24 2.06 -8.02
CA GLU A 56 -7.78 3.28 -7.42
C GLU A 56 -6.86 4.47 -7.68
N LEU A 57 -5.53 4.27 -7.71
CA LEU A 57 -4.59 5.37 -7.96
C LEU A 57 -4.76 6.03 -9.34
N TYR A 58 -5.16 5.25 -10.36
CA TYR A 58 -5.33 5.73 -11.74
C TYR A 58 -6.78 6.08 -12.09
N THR A 59 -7.72 5.91 -11.16
CA THR A 59 -9.14 6.23 -11.38
C THR A 59 -9.56 7.35 -10.43
N SER A 60 -10.28 8.35 -10.96
CA SER A 60 -10.84 9.42 -10.11
C SER A 60 -11.73 8.83 -9.00
N THR A 61 -11.71 9.45 -7.82
CA THR A 61 -12.41 8.96 -6.62
C THR A 61 -13.91 8.73 -6.85
N ASP A 62 -14.52 9.55 -7.70
CA ASP A 62 -15.95 9.52 -8.05
C ASP A 62 -16.22 8.98 -9.48
N ALA A 63 -15.27 8.23 -10.06
CA ALA A 63 -15.47 7.67 -11.39
C ALA A 63 -16.62 6.64 -11.40
N ARG A 64 -17.54 6.76 -12.37
CA ARG A 64 -18.61 5.78 -12.61
C ARG A 64 -18.09 4.34 -12.72
N ALA A 65 -16.92 4.16 -13.33
CA ALA A 65 -16.24 2.88 -13.44
C ALA A 65 -15.96 2.22 -12.07
N ARG A 66 -15.71 2.99 -10.99
CA ARG A 66 -15.54 2.44 -9.63
C ARG A 66 -16.85 1.88 -9.07
N GLY A 67 -17.97 2.52 -9.37
CA GLY A 67 -19.30 2.02 -8.99
C GLY A 67 -19.60 0.69 -9.67
N GLU A 68 -19.39 0.64 -10.99
CA GLU A 68 -19.60 -0.57 -11.81
C GLU A 68 -18.66 -1.71 -11.37
N LEU A 69 -17.39 -1.42 -11.07
CA LEU A 69 -16.44 -2.41 -10.57
C LEU A 69 -16.79 -2.95 -9.17
N ARG A 70 -17.34 -2.11 -8.29
CA ARG A 70 -17.83 -2.53 -6.97
C ARG A 70 -19.04 -3.45 -7.08
N GLU A 71 -19.99 -3.14 -7.96
CA GLU A 71 -21.14 -4.01 -8.24
C GLU A 71 -20.72 -5.33 -8.90
N LEU A 72 -19.75 -5.29 -9.83
CA LEU A 72 -19.17 -6.49 -10.39
C LEU A 72 -18.50 -7.35 -9.31
N ALA A 73 -17.72 -6.75 -8.40
CA ALA A 73 -17.07 -7.49 -7.32
C ALA A 73 -18.07 -8.18 -6.37
N THR A 74 -19.23 -7.57 -6.10
CA THR A 74 -20.27 -8.18 -5.26
C THR A 74 -21.05 -9.27 -6.00
N LEU A 75 -21.37 -9.08 -7.28
CA LEU A 75 -22.10 -10.07 -8.09
C LEU A 75 -21.23 -11.29 -8.45
N PHE A 76 -19.92 -11.06 -8.63
CA PHE A 76 -18.98 -12.04 -9.14
C PHE A 76 -17.87 -12.31 -8.11
N HIS A 77 -18.23 -12.93 -7.00
CA HIS A 77 -17.26 -13.40 -6.00
C HIS A 77 -16.23 -14.32 -6.66
N ILE A 78 -14.95 -14.03 -6.42
CA ILE A 78 -13.84 -14.81 -6.96
C ILE A 78 -13.44 -15.84 -5.92
N ASN A 79 -13.62 -17.11 -6.29
CA ASN A 79 -13.16 -18.23 -5.50
C ASN A 79 -11.88 -18.77 -6.15
N ASP A 80 -10.75 -18.69 -5.44
CA ASP A 80 -9.44 -19.09 -5.98
C ASP A 80 -9.32 -20.62 -6.21
N THR A 81 -10.31 -21.38 -5.74
CA THR A 81 -10.42 -22.84 -5.86
C THR A 81 -11.16 -23.31 -7.12
N ASP A 82 -11.80 -22.41 -7.86
CA ASP A 82 -12.61 -22.77 -9.03
C ASP A 82 -11.78 -22.96 -10.32
N LEU A 83 -12.37 -23.66 -11.30
CA LEU A 83 -11.74 -23.97 -12.59
C LEU A 83 -11.11 -22.72 -13.23
N PHE A 84 -9.89 -22.85 -13.75
CA PHE A 84 -9.07 -21.74 -14.23
C PHE A 84 -9.74 -20.93 -15.36
N TYR A 85 -10.35 -19.79 -15.02
CA TYR A 85 -10.85 -18.82 -16.01
C TYR A 85 -9.79 -17.76 -16.26
N ALA A 86 -9.05 -17.92 -17.36
CA ALA A 86 -7.96 -17.04 -17.74
C ALA A 86 -8.42 -15.57 -17.76
N SER A 87 -9.46 -15.24 -18.54
CA SER A 87 -10.04 -13.88 -18.70
C SER A 87 -10.32 -13.17 -17.38
N ARG A 88 -10.82 -13.89 -16.37
CA ARG A 88 -11.24 -13.30 -15.08
C ARG A 88 -10.08 -13.07 -14.12
N ARG A 89 -9.00 -13.86 -14.22
CA ARG A 89 -7.73 -13.60 -13.51
C ARG A 89 -6.93 -12.47 -14.15
N TYR A 90 -7.18 -12.15 -15.44
CA TYR A 90 -6.59 -10.96 -16.09
C TYR A 90 -6.94 -9.67 -15.35
N ASP A 91 -8.20 -9.49 -15.00
CA ASP A 91 -8.68 -8.29 -14.33
C ASP A 91 -8.21 -8.18 -12.86
N LEU A 92 -7.80 -9.28 -12.24
CA LEU A 92 -7.46 -9.34 -10.82
C LEU A 92 -5.98 -9.15 -10.52
N ARG A 93 -5.13 -8.94 -11.54
CA ARG A 93 -3.67 -8.75 -11.41
C ARG A 93 -2.92 -9.84 -10.62
N ARG A 94 -3.56 -10.97 -10.32
CA ARG A 94 -2.98 -12.13 -9.61
C ARG A 94 -2.53 -13.20 -10.60
N MET A 95 -1.73 -12.79 -11.58
CA MET A 95 -1.16 -13.69 -12.58
C MET A 95 0.28 -13.30 -12.87
N GLY A 96 1.16 -14.30 -12.86
CA GLY A 96 2.51 -14.17 -13.39
C GLY A 96 2.50 -14.52 -14.88
N TYR A 97 2.96 -13.60 -15.72
CA TYR A 97 3.18 -13.90 -17.13
C TYR A 97 4.60 -14.35 -17.37
N ILE A 98 4.75 -15.44 -18.13
CA ILE A 98 6.02 -15.84 -18.71
C ILE A 98 5.91 -15.54 -20.19
N ILE A 99 6.46 -14.39 -20.61
CA ILE A 99 6.50 -13.98 -22.00
C ILE A 99 7.77 -14.57 -22.63
N VAL A 100 7.60 -15.42 -23.64
CA VAL A 100 8.70 -16.02 -24.40
C VAL A 100 8.83 -15.27 -25.72
N THR A 101 9.91 -14.53 -25.89
CA THR A 101 10.23 -13.80 -27.12
C THR A 101 11.36 -14.50 -27.87
N GLY A 102 11.25 -14.56 -29.20
CA GLY A 102 12.31 -15.03 -30.09
C GLY A 102 12.88 -13.84 -30.87
N VAL A 103 14.19 -13.79 -31.03
CA VAL A 103 14.87 -12.66 -31.69
C VAL A 103 14.78 -12.79 -33.22
N ASP A 104 14.80 -14.01 -33.79
CA ASP A 104 15.02 -14.22 -35.23
C ASP A 104 14.23 -15.37 -35.89
N GLY A 105 13.05 -15.77 -35.38
CA GLY A 105 12.23 -16.80 -36.06
C GLY A 105 11.23 -17.56 -35.20
N GLU A 106 10.49 -18.46 -35.87
CA GLU A 106 9.30 -19.19 -35.40
C GLU A 106 9.39 -19.70 -33.95
N ILE A 107 8.60 -19.07 -33.08
CA ILE A 107 8.57 -19.34 -31.64
C ILE A 107 7.73 -20.59 -31.32
N LEU A 108 6.85 -20.99 -32.25
CA LEU A 108 5.94 -22.13 -32.13
C LEU A 108 6.61 -23.45 -32.54
N ASN A 109 7.72 -23.79 -31.88
CA ASN A 109 8.34 -25.10 -32.01
C ASN A 109 8.05 -25.97 -30.78
N SER A 110 7.94 -27.28 -30.97
CA SER A 110 7.77 -28.24 -29.89
C SER A 110 8.89 -28.18 -28.84
N THR A 111 10.10 -27.75 -29.24
CA THR A 111 11.27 -27.61 -28.36
C THR A 111 11.16 -26.39 -27.44
N THR A 112 10.78 -25.22 -27.98
CA THR A 112 10.57 -23.98 -27.21
C THR A 112 9.42 -24.11 -26.23
N LEU A 113 8.32 -24.77 -26.65
CA LEU A 113 7.17 -25.10 -25.79
C LEU A 113 7.55 -26.01 -24.61
N LYS A 114 8.36 -27.06 -24.84
CA LYS A 114 8.84 -27.94 -23.76
C LYS A 114 9.72 -27.21 -22.76
N VAL A 115 10.62 -26.34 -23.25
CA VAL A 115 11.50 -25.55 -22.38
C VAL A 115 10.70 -24.54 -21.55
N ALA A 116 9.72 -23.87 -22.17
CA ALA A 116 8.82 -22.95 -21.46
C ALA A 116 8.01 -23.67 -20.37
N HIS A 117 7.45 -24.84 -20.69
CA HIS A 117 6.68 -25.64 -19.72
C HIS A 117 7.53 -26.15 -18.55
N HIS A 118 8.75 -26.58 -18.82
CA HIS A 118 9.66 -27.02 -17.75
C HIS A 118 10.11 -25.85 -16.86
N ARG A 119 10.35 -24.65 -17.42
CA ARG A 119 10.69 -23.46 -16.64
C ARG A 119 9.50 -22.93 -15.83
N SER A 120 8.28 -23.00 -16.35
CA SER A 120 7.09 -22.55 -15.61
C SER A 120 6.84 -23.38 -14.35
N ARG A 121 7.14 -24.69 -14.38
CA ARG A 121 7.03 -25.57 -13.21
C ARG A 121 8.05 -25.29 -12.10
N ARG A 122 9.18 -24.62 -12.39
CA ARG A 122 10.20 -24.26 -11.39
C ARG A 122 9.99 -22.89 -10.76
N ALA A 123 9.12 -22.06 -11.35
CA ALA A 123 8.84 -20.71 -10.88
C ALA A 123 7.69 -20.64 -9.87
N CYS A 124 6.94 -21.74 -9.69
CA CYS A 124 5.95 -21.92 -8.63
C CYS A 124 6.54 -22.62 -7.41
#